data_AF-A0A2N6CY93-F1
#
_entry.id   AF-A0A2N6CY93-F1
#
_cell.length_a   1.000
_cell.length_b   1.000
_cell.length_c   1.000
_cell.angle_alpha   90.00
_cell.angle_beta   90.00
_cell.angle_gamma   90.00
#
_symmetry.space_group_name_H-M   'P 1'
#
loop_
_entity.id
_entity.type
_entity.pdbx_description
1 polymer ?
#
loop_
_entity_poly.entity_id
_entity_poly.type
_entity_poly.pdbx_seq_one_letter_code
_entity_poly.pdbx_strand_id
1 'polypeptide(L)' 'MGDTQVNCLYCGKKIAGDVAECPHCGAVSHFQTRGYRSGARLRFVLFWIGVAAFCLFFALWLPR' A
#
# COMPACT_ATOMS: atom_id res chain seq x y z
N MET A 1 -13.91 9.56 20.73
CA MET A 1 -13.79 8.26 20.03
C MET A 1 -13.56 8.57 18.57
N GLY A 2 -12.51 8.03 17.94
CA GLY A 2 -12.10 8.47 16.60
C GLY A 2 -12.99 7.88 15.50
N ASP A 3 -13.73 8.74 14.80
CA ASP A 3 -14.52 8.41 13.61
C ASP A 3 -13.59 8.00 12.46
N THR A 4 -13.15 6.73 12.46
CA THR A 4 -12.30 6.19 11.40
C THR A 4 -13.17 5.91 10.18
N GLN A 5 -13.30 6.91 9.31
CA GLN A 5 -14.00 6.76 8.03
C GLN A 5 -13.12 5.98 7.04
N VAL A 6 -13.69 4.95 6.43
CA VAL A 6 -13.03 4.07 5.46
C VAL A 6 -13.82 4.05 4.16
N ASN A 7 -13.15 3.85 3.03
CA ASN A 7 -13.83 3.72 1.75
C ASN A 7 -14.34 2.28 1.57
N CYS A 8 -15.61 2.14 1.21
CA CYS A 8 -16.16 0.85 0.81
C CYS A 8 -15.51 0.36 -0.48
N LEU A 9 -15.06 -0.90 -0.51
CA LEU A 9 -14.38 -1.49 -1.68
C LEU A 9 -15.31 -1.63 -2.90
N TYR A 10 -16.61 -1.80 -2.66
CA TYR A 10 -17.59 -2.06 -3.72
C TYR A 10 -18.18 -0.79 -4.32
N CYS A 11 -18.56 0.18 -3.48
CA CYS A 11 -19.19 1.42 -3.96
C CYS A 11 -18.27 2.65 -3.94
N GLY A 12 -17.07 2.54 -3.36
CA GLY A 12 -16.11 3.64 -3.26
C GLY A 12 -16.52 4.80 -2.34
N LYS A 13 -17.69 4.72 -1.70
CA LYS A 13 -18.18 5.75 -0.77
C LYS A 13 -17.54 5.61 0.61
N LYS A 14 -17.34 6.73 1.28
CA LYS A 14 -16.86 6.81 2.67
C LYS A 14 -17.94 6.33 3.61
N ILE A 15 -17.60 5.37 4.47
CA ILE A 15 -18.48 4.83 5.50
C ILE A 15 -17.71 4.73 6.82
N ALA A 16 -18.43 4.72 7.95
CA ALA A 16 -17.79 4.60 9.25
C ALA A 16 -17.16 3.21 9.40
N GLY A 17 -15.94 3.11 9.94
CA GLY A 17 -15.15 1.88 9.98
C GLY A 17 -15.68 0.80 10.93
N ASP A 18 -16.76 1.09 11.64
CA ASP A 18 -17.46 0.23 12.60
C ASP A 18 -18.74 -0.42 12.04
N VAL A 19 -19.16 -0.10 10.81
CA VAL A 19 -20.42 -0.63 10.25
C VAL A 19 -20.22 -1.98 9.56
N ALA A 20 -20.83 -3.05 10.08
CA ALA A 20 -20.68 -4.41 9.53
C ALA A 20 -21.14 -4.58 8.07
N GLU A 21 -21.98 -3.66 7.58
CA GLU A 21 -22.48 -3.62 6.22
C GLU A 21 -22.45 -2.20 5.69
N CYS A 22 -22.13 -2.05 4.42
CA CYS A 22 -22.15 -0.73 3.80
C CYS A 22 -23.60 -0.22 3.64
N PRO A 23 -23.98 0.93 4.24
CA PRO A 23 -25.33 1.48 4.12
C PRO A 23 -25.69 1.94 2.70
N HIS A 24 -24.72 2.03 1.78
CA HIS A 24 -24.95 2.49 0.41
C HIS A 24 -25.16 1.36 -0.60
N CYS A 25 -24.56 0.19 -0.38
CA CYS A 25 -24.63 -0.92 -1.33
C CYS A 25 -25.10 -2.24 -0.72
N GLY A 26 -25.25 -2.32 0.62
CA GLY A 26 -25.66 -3.55 1.30
C GLY A 26 -24.62 -4.67 1.26
N ALA A 27 -23.40 -4.40 0.80
CA ALA A 27 -22.33 -5.38 0.80
C ALA A 27 -21.73 -5.53 2.21
N VAL A 28 -21.46 -6.78 2.61
CA VAL A 28 -20.78 -7.12 3.86
C VAL A 28 -19.43 -6.43 3.89
N SER A 29 -19.16 -5.71 4.97
CA SER A 29 -18.02 -4.81 5.06
C SER A 29 -16.71 -5.60 5.22
N HIS A 30 -16.08 -5.96 4.11
CA HIS A 30 -14.68 -6.39 4.10
C HIS A 30 -13.78 -5.15 4.22
N PHE A 31 -13.84 -4.46 5.37
CA PHE A 31 -13.00 -3.31 5.61
C PHE A 31 -11.54 -3.73 5.70
N GLN A 32 -10.78 -3.32 4.68
CA GLN A 32 -9.33 -3.40 4.66
C GLN A 32 -8.78 -2.36 5.65
N THR A 33 -8.87 -2.62 6.95
CA THR A 33 -8.20 -1.83 8.02
C THR A 33 -6.68 -1.85 7.91
N ARG A 34 -6.14 -2.64 6.97
CA ARG A 34 -4.73 -2.66 6.66
C ARG A 34 -4.47 -1.75 5.47
N GLY A 35 -4.17 -0.49 5.79
CA GLY A 35 -3.42 0.38 4.90
C GLY A 35 -2.31 -0.42 4.23
N TYR A 36 -2.29 -0.34 2.89
CA TYR A 36 -1.24 -0.79 2.00
C TYR A 36 0.07 -1.05 2.75
N ARG A 37 0.40 -2.32 2.96
CA ARG A 37 1.58 -2.79 3.72
C ARG A 37 2.84 -2.31 2.99
N SER A 38 3.20 -1.05 3.22
CA SER A 38 4.32 -0.31 2.63
C SER A 38 5.68 -0.97 2.93
N GLY A 39 5.72 -1.89 3.90
CA GLY A 39 6.89 -2.71 4.20
C GLY A 39 7.33 -3.63 3.06
N ALA A 40 6.43 -4.09 2.18
CA ALA A 40 6.84 -4.92 1.04
C ALA A 40 7.50 -4.07 -0.06
N ARG A 41 6.85 -2.97 -0.45
CA ARG A 41 7.36 -2.08 -1.51
C ARG A 41 8.68 -1.41 -1.13
N LEU A 42 8.86 -1.00 0.13
CA LEU A 42 10.11 -0.39 0.58
C LEU A 42 11.30 -1.37 0.50
N ARG A 43 11.09 -2.64 0.87
CA ARG A 43 12.14 -3.68 0.78
C ARG A 43 12.58 -3.91 -0.66
N PHE A 44 11.62 -4.00 -1.58
CA PHE A 44 11.94 -4.13 -3.01
C PHE A 44 12.67 -2.88 -3.54
N VAL A 45 12.24 -1.68 -3.15
CA VAL A 45 12.90 -0.43 -3.57
C VAL A 45 14.34 -0.34 -3.05
N LEU A 46 14.58 -0.68 -1.78
CA LEU A 46 15.94 -0.72 -1.22
C LEU A 46 16.84 -1.74 -1.93
N PHE A 47 16.31 -2.92 -2.25
CA PHE A 47 17.05 -3.92 -3.01
C PHE A 47 17.47 -3.39 -4.39
N TRP A 48 16.53 -2.79 -5.13
CA TRP A 48 16.81 -2.20 -6.44
C TRP A 48 17.82 -1.05 -6.38
N ILE A 49 17.75 -0.19 -5.36
CA ILE A 49 18.75 0.88 -5.15
C ILE A 49 20.16 0.30 -4.96
N GLY A 50 20.29 -0.77 -4.16
CA GLY A 50 21.57 -1.45 -3.95
C GLY A 50 22.14 -2.07 -5.24
N VAL A 51 21.29 -2.74 -6.02
CA VAL A 51 21.69 -3.33 -7.32
C VAL A 51 22.12 -2.25 -8.31
N ALA A 52 21.39 -1.13 -8.40
CA ALA A 52 21.74 -0.03 -9.29
C ALA A 52 23.08 0.62 -8.93
N ALA A 53 23.33 0.86 -7.63
CA ALA A 53 24.60 1.40 -7.15
C ALA A 53 25.77 0.46 -7.46
N PHE A 54 25.58 -0.85 -7.28
CA PHE A 54 26.58 -1.86 -7.62
C PHE A 54 26.88 -1.88 -9.12
N CYS A 55 25.86 -1.85 -9.99
CA CYS A 55 26.05 -1.74 -11.43
C CYS A 55 26.81 -0.48 -11.84
N LEU A 56 26.46 0.68 -11.28
CA LEU A 56 27.17 1.93 -11.58
C LEU A 56 28.62 1.88 -11.09
N PHE A 57 28.86 1.31 -9.90
CA PHE A 57 30.20 1.10 -9.40
C PHE A 57 31.02 0.26 -10.37
N PHE A 58 30.52 -0.91 -10.78
CA PHE A 58 31.20 -1.76 -11.76
C PHE A 58 31.39 -1.09 -13.12
N ALA A 59 30.42 -0.33 -13.61
CA ALA A 59 30.52 0.39 -14.88
C ALA A 59 31.59 1.50 -14.84
N LEU A 60 31.78 2.16 -13.69
CA LEU A 60 32.82 3.16 -13.49
C LEU A 60 34.18 2.52 -13.16
N TRP A 61 34.17 1.34 -12.55
CA TRP A 61 35.40 0.62 -12.17
C TRP A 61 35.97 -0.19 -13.31
N LEU A 62 35.14 -0.59 -14.29
CA LEU A 62 35.60 -1.10 -15.57
C LEU A 62 36.20 0.10 -16.31
N PRO A 63 37.54 0.25 -16.31
CA PRO A 63 38.18 1.32 -17.04
C PRO A 63 38.00 0.93 -18.50
N ARG A 64 37.13 1.65 -19.20
CA ARG A 64 37.00 1.64 -20.66
C ARG A 64 38.33 1.39 -21.38
#